data_AF-A0A453NR54-F1
#
_entry.id   AF-A0A453NR54-F1
#
_cell.length_a   1.000
_cell.length_b   1.000
_cell.length_c   1.000
_cell.angle_alpha   90.00
_cell.angle_beta   90.00
_cell.angle_gamma   90.00
#
_symmetry.space_group_name_H-M   'P 1'
#
loop_
_entity.id
_entity.type
_entity.pdbx_description
1 polymer ?
#
loop_
_entity_poly.entity_id
_entity_poly.type
_entity_poly.pdbx_seq_one_letter_code
_entity_poly.pdbx_strand_id
1 'polypeptide(L)'
;MQNVCAIHCRGPCYSTENLEELIDLVSFDDVSGGLREAWKQWLMAWTAKESHGSVDGDTALLFVRTIEICSGRIVSAEQKLNLWHYSQLEQLTSSICHKLATIGLSQNEASMENTEDLHRQVDLEMQELSWRVHQGCHGINRETRQTFLNVVKSFYYSAHCSPETVDSHIAKVIFQDVI
;
A
#
# COMPACT_ATOMS: atom_id res chain seq x y z
N MET A 1 -33.37 14.49 -53.01
CA MET A 1 -32.15 13.71 -53.35
C MET A 1 -31.07 14.19 -52.40
N GLN A 2 -30.40 13.44 -51.54
CA GLN A 2 -30.29 12.01 -51.23
C GLN A 2 -29.82 11.90 -49.76
N ASN A 3 -30.26 10.85 -49.07
CA ASN A 3 -29.75 10.38 -47.77
C ASN A 3 -28.25 10.09 -47.83
N VAL A 4 -27.53 10.31 -46.71
CA VAL A 4 -26.62 9.28 -46.14
C VAL A 4 -26.61 9.42 -44.61
N CYS A 5 -26.91 8.31 -43.95
CA CYS A 5 -26.84 8.08 -42.51
C CYS A 5 -25.38 7.78 -42.13
N ALA A 6 -24.86 8.39 -41.06
CA ALA A 6 -23.59 7.99 -40.45
C ALA A 6 -23.84 7.64 -38.98
N ILE A 7 -24.01 6.33 -38.76
CA ILE A 7 -23.93 5.67 -37.46
C ILE A 7 -22.44 5.41 -37.21
N HIS A 8 -21.86 5.92 -36.12
CA HIS A 8 -20.72 5.23 -35.52
C HIS A 8 -20.60 5.47 -34.01
N CYS A 9 -20.92 4.40 -33.29
CA CYS A 9 -20.31 3.91 -32.06
C CYS A 9 -20.32 4.83 -30.83
N ARG A 10 -21.50 4.84 -30.19
CA ARG A 10 -21.58 4.77 -28.72
C ARG A 10 -20.93 3.45 -28.29
N GLY A 11 -19.66 3.49 -27.90
CA GLY A 11 -19.01 2.36 -27.24
C GLY A 11 -19.69 2.11 -25.89
N PRO A 12 -19.91 0.85 -25.47
CA PRO A 12 -20.35 0.59 -24.11
C PRO A 12 -19.23 1.02 -23.15
N CYS A 13 -19.56 1.86 -22.19
CA CYS A 13 -18.79 1.92 -20.96
C CYS A 13 -18.95 0.53 -20.29
N TYR A 14 -18.01 -0.37 -20.52
CA TYR A 14 -17.88 -1.63 -19.77
C TYR A 14 -17.41 -1.24 -18.36
N SER A 15 -18.29 -0.80 -17.47
CA SER A 15 -19.11 -1.59 -16.55
C SER A 15 -18.26 -2.49 -15.65
N THR A 16 -18.05 -2.01 -14.42
CA THR A 16 -17.46 -2.74 -13.29
C THR A 16 -18.24 -4.01 -12.93
N GLU A 17 -19.46 -4.16 -13.45
CA GLU A 17 -20.35 -5.31 -13.25
C GLU A 17 -19.73 -6.64 -13.73
N ASN A 18 -18.98 -6.63 -14.84
CA ASN A 18 -18.32 -7.84 -15.34
C ASN A 18 -17.14 -8.30 -14.46
N LEU A 19 -16.55 -7.39 -13.69
CA LEU A 19 -15.45 -7.73 -12.78
C LEU A 19 -16.00 -8.42 -11.52
N GLU A 20 -17.14 -7.95 -11.02
CA GLU A 20 -17.79 -8.52 -9.83
C GLU A 20 -18.31 -9.94 -10.07
N GLU A 21 -18.88 -10.22 -11.25
CA GLU A 21 -19.33 -11.57 -11.63
C GLU A 21 -18.18 -12.58 -11.73
N LEU A 22 -17.00 -12.15 -12.21
CA LEU A 22 -15.80 -12.99 -12.30
C LEU A 22 -15.16 -13.27 -10.93
N ILE A 23 -15.33 -12.36 -9.98
CA ILE A 23 -14.78 -12.41 -8.61
C ILE A 23 -15.56 -13.38 -7.71
N ASP A 24 -16.85 -13.60 -8.00
CA ASP A 24 -17.75 -14.44 -7.18
C ASP A 24 -17.85 -15.91 -7.64
N LEU A 25 -17.28 -16.26 -8.80
CA LEU A 25 -17.42 -17.59 -9.40
C LEU A 25 -16.61 -18.72 -8.74
N VAL A 26 -15.74 -18.41 -7.77
CA VAL A 26 -14.84 -19.40 -7.17
C VAL A 26 -15.06 -19.48 -5.65
N SER A 27 -15.31 -20.70 -5.17
CA SER A 27 -15.34 -20.98 -3.73
C SER A 27 -13.91 -21.01 -3.21
N PHE A 28 -13.68 -20.22 -2.17
CA PHE A 28 -12.36 -19.87 -1.68
C PHE A 28 -12.34 -20.06 -0.17
N ASP A 29 -11.30 -20.71 0.34
CA ASP A 29 -11.03 -20.77 1.78
C ASP A 29 -10.84 -19.36 2.34
N ASP A 30 -10.97 -19.19 3.66
CA ASP A 30 -10.98 -17.90 4.36
C ASP A 30 -9.79 -16.98 3.98
N VAL A 31 -8.63 -17.55 3.69
CA VAL A 31 -7.42 -16.83 3.24
C VAL A 31 -7.64 -16.19 1.85
N SER A 32 -8.13 -16.97 0.89
CA SER A 32 -8.41 -16.48 -0.47
C SER A 32 -9.60 -15.51 -0.52
N GLY A 33 -10.58 -15.68 0.37
CA GLY A 33 -11.63 -14.70 0.61
C GLY A 33 -11.08 -13.36 1.11
N GLY A 34 -10.24 -13.41 2.15
CA GLY A 34 -9.62 -12.22 2.75
C GLY A 34 -8.70 -11.47 1.78
N LEU A 35 -7.89 -12.18 0.99
CA LEU A 35 -7.03 -11.56 -0.02
C LEU A 35 -7.86 -10.83 -1.07
N ARG A 36 -8.86 -11.51 -1.65
CA ARG A 36 -9.73 -10.92 -2.67
C ARG A 36 -10.40 -9.65 -2.18
N GLU A 37 -10.88 -9.64 -0.93
CA GLU A 37 -11.50 -8.47 -0.33
C GLU A 37 -10.51 -7.33 -0.08
N ALA A 38 -9.27 -7.62 0.36
CA ALA A 38 -8.25 -6.60 0.56
C ALA A 38 -7.87 -5.90 -0.76
N TRP A 39 -7.69 -6.68 -1.84
CA TRP A 39 -7.44 -6.17 -3.20
C TRP A 39 -8.67 -5.42 -3.75
N LYS A 40 -9.86 -6.00 -3.55
CA LYS A 40 -11.20 -5.38 -3.46
C LYS A 40 -11.14 -3.89 -3.14
N GLN A 41 -10.95 -3.66 -1.84
CA GLN A 41 -10.99 -2.36 -1.19
C GLN A 41 -9.92 -1.42 -1.70
N TRP A 42 -8.70 -1.93 -1.91
CA TRP A 42 -7.60 -1.13 -2.44
C TRP A 42 -7.91 -0.61 -3.85
N LEU A 43 -8.40 -1.48 -4.74
CA LEU A 43 -8.74 -1.11 -6.12
C LEU A 43 -9.86 -0.06 -6.16
N MET A 44 -10.90 -0.24 -5.33
CA MET A 44 -11.99 0.73 -5.23
C MET A 44 -11.50 2.11 -4.74
N ALA A 45 -10.63 2.12 -3.71
CA ALA A 45 -10.03 3.35 -3.20
C ALA A 45 -9.13 4.04 -4.23
N TRP A 46 -8.39 3.25 -5.02
CA TRP A 46 -7.55 3.71 -6.12
C TRP A 46 -8.39 4.38 -7.21
N THR A 47 -9.45 3.72 -7.71
CA THR A 47 -10.32 4.25 -8.76
C THR A 47 -11.15 5.46 -8.32
N ALA A 48 -11.52 5.56 -7.04
CA ALA A 48 -12.29 6.70 -6.53
C ALA A 48 -11.47 8.01 -6.58
N LYS A 49 -10.16 7.93 -6.34
CA LYS A 49 -9.25 9.08 -6.30
C LYS A 49 -8.68 9.49 -7.67
N GLU A 50 -8.75 8.62 -8.68
CA GLU A 50 -8.35 8.92 -10.05
C GLU A 50 -9.13 10.11 -10.66
N SER A 51 -10.36 10.35 -10.17
CA SER A 51 -11.19 11.51 -10.53
C SER A 51 -10.59 12.87 -10.13
N HIS A 52 -9.59 12.89 -9.25
CA HIS A 52 -8.91 14.10 -8.75
C HIS A 52 -7.43 14.19 -9.15
N GLY A 53 -6.95 13.32 -10.06
CA GLY A 53 -5.57 13.40 -10.59
C GLY A 53 -4.48 12.90 -9.63
N SER A 54 -4.85 12.21 -8.55
CA SER A 54 -3.91 11.58 -7.60
C SER A 54 -4.12 10.07 -7.61
N VAL A 55 -3.09 9.34 -8.04
CA VAL A 55 -3.05 7.87 -8.09
C VAL A 55 -2.64 7.37 -6.70
N ASP A 56 -3.60 7.17 -5.79
CA ASP A 56 -3.24 6.87 -4.39
C ASP A 56 -4.22 5.93 -3.70
N GLY A 57 -4.24 4.67 -4.15
CA GLY A 57 -4.65 3.56 -3.30
C GLY A 57 -3.52 3.25 -2.32
N ASP A 58 -3.82 3.07 -1.04
CA ASP A 58 -2.79 2.84 -0.01
C ASP A 58 -2.15 1.45 -0.16
N THR A 59 -1.13 1.41 -1.02
CA THR A 59 -0.41 0.19 -1.40
C THR A 59 0.36 -0.39 -0.21
N ALA A 60 0.81 0.46 0.71
CA ALA A 60 1.49 0.01 1.92
C ALA A 60 0.52 -0.78 2.81
N LEU A 61 -0.71 -0.28 3.01
CA LEU A 61 -1.74 -1.02 3.76
C LEU A 61 -2.19 -2.29 3.04
N LEU A 62 -2.25 -2.30 1.70
CA LEU A 62 -2.51 -3.52 0.94
C LEU A 62 -1.44 -4.59 1.22
N PHE A 63 -0.16 -4.22 1.25
CA PHE A 63 0.92 -5.15 1.58
C PHE A 63 0.85 -5.64 3.02
N VAL A 64 0.57 -4.76 3.99
CA VAL A 64 0.34 -5.20 5.38
C VAL A 64 -0.76 -6.24 5.45
N ARG A 65 -1.93 -5.95 4.86
CA ARG A 65 -3.08 -6.87 4.87
C ARG A 65 -2.75 -8.19 4.18
N THR A 66 -2.08 -8.14 3.03
CA THR A 66 -1.65 -9.33 2.29
C THR A 66 -0.71 -10.20 3.11
N ILE A 67 0.31 -9.60 3.75
CA ILE A 67 1.27 -10.33 4.59
C ILE A 67 0.57 -10.97 5.80
N GLU A 68 -0.31 -10.23 6.48
CA GLU A 68 -1.04 -10.76 7.63
C GLU A 68 -1.96 -11.94 7.23
N ILE A 69 -2.69 -11.81 6.11
CA ILE A 69 -3.55 -12.88 5.59
C ILE A 69 -2.73 -14.11 5.19
N CYS A 70 -1.67 -13.94 4.41
CA CYS A 70 -0.79 -15.03 4.00
C CYS A 70 -0.08 -15.70 5.19
N SER A 71 0.10 -14.97 6.30
CA SER A 71 0.68 -15.51 7.52
C SER A 71 -0.36 -16.18 8.45
N GLY A 72 -1.63 -16.26 8.05
CA GLY A 72 -2.71 -16.78 8.89
C GLY A 72 -3.08 -15.88 10.08
N ARG A 73 -2.57 -14.64 10.15
CA ARG A 73 -2.88 -13.64 11.17
C ARG A 73 -4.08 -12.78 10.77
N ILE A 74 -5.08 -13.40 10.14
CA ILE A 74 -6.38 -12.80 9.77
C ILE A 74 -6.93 -12.08 11.01
N VAL A 75 -7.55 -10.91 10.80
CA VAL A 75 -8.09 -10.01 11.84
C VAL A 75 -8.84 -10.80 12.92
N SER A 76 -8.10 -11.21 13.96
CA SER A 76 -8.59 -12.03 15.07
C SER A 76 -9.53 -11.18 15.91
N ALA A 77 -10.44 -11.83 16.65
CA ALA A 77 -11.25 -11.16 17.67
C ALA A 77 -10.39 -10.33 18.66
N GLU A 78 -9.12 -10.70 18.86
CA GLU A 78 -8.15 -9.97 19.69
C GLU A 78 -7.66 -8.65 19.05
N GLN A 79 -7.58 -8.56 17.72
CA GLN A 79 -7.27 -7.30 17.01
C GLN A 79 -8.46 -6.32 17.06
N LYS A 80 -9.71 -6.82 17.16
CA LYS A 80 -10.89 -5.95 17.38
C LYS A 80 -10.85 -5.22 18.73
N LEU A 81 -10.24 -5.82 19.76
CA LEU A 81 -10.09 -5.19 21.09
C LEU A 81 -9.03 -4.07 21.11
N ASN A 82 -8.10 -4.08 20.15
CA ASN A 82 -7.02 -3.10 20.03
C ASN A 82 -7.17 -2.22 18.78
N LEU A 83 -8.41 -1.97 18.35
CA LEU A 83 -8.74 -1.24 17.13
C LEU A 83 -8.07 0.14 17.08
N TRP A 84 -7.96 0.82 18.23
CA TRP A 84 -7.28 2.11 18.30
C TRP A 84 -5.77 1.98 18.00
N HIS A 85 -5.07 1.06 18.65
CA HIS A 85 -3.65 0.82 18.40
C HIS A 85 -3.40 0.41 16.94
N TYR A 86 -4.27 -0.43 16.38
CA TYR A 86 -4.12 -0.91 15.01
C TYR A 86 -4.34 0.23 14.01
N SER A 87 -5.39 1.03 14.21
CA SER A 87 -5.67 2.20 13.38
C SER A 87 -4.54 3.24 13.43
N GLN A 88 -3.88 3.41 14.58
CA GLN A 88 -2.71 4.29 14.69
C GLN A 88 -1.52 3.78 13.87
N LEU A 89 -1.27 2.47 13.84
CA LEU A 89 -0.25 1.88 12.97
C LEU A 89 -0.60 2.04 11.50
N GLU A 90 -1.87 1.86 11.12
CA GLU A 90 -2.34 2.08 9.75
C GLU A 90 -2.13 3.54 9.33
N GLN A 91 -2.54 4.50 10.17
CA GLN A 91 -2.39 5.93 9.90
C GLN A 91 -0.93 6.32 9.71
N LEU A 92 -0.04 5.92 10.61
CA LEU A 92 1.40 6.20 10.48
C LEU A 92 1.98 5.57 9.22
N THR A 93 1.62 4.33 8.92
CA THR A 93 2.11 3.61 7.73
C THR A 93 1.68 4.31 6.45
N SER A 94 0.40 4.66 6.34
CA SER A 94 -0.17 5.42 5.23
C SER A 94 0.54 6.76 5.06
N SER A 95 0.63 7.52 6.16
CA SER A 95 1.18 8.86 6.21
C SER A 95 2.65 8.90 5.78
N ILE A 96 3.47 7.98 6.30
CA ILE A 96 4.89 7.88 5.96
C ILE A 96 5.07 7.48 4.50
N CYS A 97 4.40 6.41 4.05
CA CYS A 97 4.58 5.89 2.70
C CYS A 97 4.12 6.88 1.63
N HIS A 98 3.05 7.64 1.90
CA HIS A 98 2.60 8.70 1.00
C HIS A 98 3.62 9.85 0.91
N LYS A 99 4.17 10.32 2.04
CA LYS A 99 5.23 11.35 2.02
C LYS A 99 6.48 10.86 1.30
N LEU A 100 6.89 9.61 1.52
CA LEU A 100 8.03 9.00 0.83
C LEU A 100 7.80 8.91 -0.69
N ALA A 101 6.60 8.57 -1.12
CA ALA A 101 6.24 8.57 -2.55
C ALA A 101 6.33 9.98 -3.13
N THR A 102 5.81 10.99 -2.43
CA THR A 102 5.92 12.41 -2.84
C THR A 102 7.37 12.87 -2.91
N ILE A 103 8.20 12.51 -1.92
CA ILE A 103 9.64 12.80 -1.94
C ILE A 103 10.29 12.18 -3.18
N GLY A 104 10.04 10.90 -3.45
CA GLY A 104 10.60 10.20 -4.62
C GLY A 104 10.19 10.81 -5.96
N LEU A 105 8.95 11.32 -6.08
CA LEU A 105 8.49 12.05 -7.26
C LEU A 105 9.17 13.43 -7.38
N SER A 106 9.30 14.16 -6.27
CA SER A 106 9.90 15.50 -6.23
C SER A 106 11.41 15.52 -6.51
N GLN A 107 12.14 14.41 -6.30
CA GLN A 107 13.55 14.34 -6.70
C GLN A 107 13.76 14.50 -8.22
N ASN A 108 12.70 14.30 -9.02
CA ASN A 108 12.71 14.51 -10.47
C ASN A 108 12.24 15.92 -10.91
N GLU A 109 11.66 16.73 -10.00
CA GLU A 109 11.13 18.07 -10.29
C GLU A 109 11.67 19.09 -9.27
N ALA A 110 12.38 20.12 -9.74
CA ALA A 110 13.23 21.05 -8.95
C ALA A 110 12.51 21.98 -7.93
N SER A 111 11.60 21.47 -7.10
CA SER A 111 10.95 22.18 -6.01
C SER A 111 11.55 21.74 -4.67
N MET A 112 12.58 22.46 -4.19
CA MET A 112 13.34 22.05 -3.00
C MET A 112 12.74 22.48 -1.66
N GLU A 113 11.90 23.52 -1.61
CA GLU A 113 11.48 24.15 -0.33
C GLU A 113 10.44 23.32 0.46
N ASN A 114 9.72 22.39 -0.19
CA ASN A 114 8.73 21.53 0.46
C ASN A 114 9.31 20.16 0.88
N THR A 115 10.43 19.74 0.28
CA THR A 115 10.98 18.39 0.47
C THR A 115 11.67 18.23 1.82
N GLU A 116 12.34 19.26 2.33
CA GLU A 116 12.98 19.22 3.66
C GLU A 116 11.97 19.04 4.81
N ASP A 117 10.83 19.74 4.74
CA ASP A 117 9.77 19.59 5.75
C ASP A 117 9.14 18.19 5.69
N LEU A 118 8.94 17.64 4.48
CA LEU A 118 8.48 16.26 4.30
C LEU A 118 9.44 15.24 4.91
N HIS A 119 10.75 15.38 4.69
CA HIS A 119 11.76 14.52 5.32
C HIS A 119 11.68 14.60 6.85
N ARG A 120 11.59 15.80 7.42
CA ARG A 120 11.45 16.00 8.87
C ARG A 120 10.18 15.34 9.42
N GLN A 121 9.05 15.46 8.71
CA GLN A 121 7.80 14.81 9.10
C GLN A 121 7.91 13.29 9.05
N VAL A 122 8.53 12.74 7.99
CA VAL A 122 8.80 11.30 7.87
C VAL A 122 9.65 10.80 9.04
N ASP A 123 10.71 11.51 9.42
CA ASP A 123 11.58 11.11 10.52
C ASP A 123 10.83 11.07 11.86
N LEU A 124 9.98 12.06 12.13
CA LEU A 124 9.14 12.10 13.34
C LEU A 124 8.12 10.96 13.37
N GLU A 125 7.41 10.73 12.26
CA GLU A 125 6.43 9.64 12.17
C GLU A 125 7.12 8.27 12.24
N MET A 126 8.32 8.12 11.69
CA MET A 126 9.10 6.89 11.76
C MET A 126 9.58 6.60 13.19
N GLN A 127 9.99 7.64 13.94
CA GLN A 127 10.29 7.52 15.36
C GLN A 127 9.07 7.07 16.16
N GLU A 128 7.91 7.68 15.91
CA GLU A 128 6.65 7.31 16.57
C GLU A 128 6.21 5.88 16.22
N LEU A 129 6.29 5.49 14.94
CA LEU A 129 6.01 4.13 14.50
C LEU A 129 6.92 3.13 15.20
N SER A 130 8.22 3.41 15.24
CA SER A 130 9.20 2.58 15.94
C SER A 130 8.87 2.45 17.42
N TRP A 131 8.55 3.55 18.10
CA TRP A 131 8.16 3.52 19.51
C TRP A 131 6.89 2.67 19.73
N ARG A 132 5.85 2.83 18.91
CA ARG A 132 4.60 2.05 19.01
C ARG A 132 4.81 0.56 18.79
N VAL A 133 5.62 0.20 17.79
CA VAL A 133 5.93 -1.19 17.45
C VAL A 133 6.70 -1.89 18.58
N HIS A 134 7.61 -1.18 19.26
CA HIS A 134 8.44 -1.78 20.31
C HIS A 134 7.82 -1.66 21.71
N GLN A 135 7.17 -0.54 22.04
CA GLN A 135 6.79 -0.16 23.41
C GLN A 135 5.33 0.31 23.58
N GLY A 136 4.62 0.72 22.51
CA GLY A 136 3.29 1.33 22.66
C GLY A 136 2.11 0.35 22.50
N CYS A 137 2.17 -0.55 21.53
CA CYS A 137 1.01 -1.34 21.10
C CYS A 137 1.00 -2.78 21.65
N HIS A 138 1.20 -2.97 22.95
CA HIS A 138 1.31 -4.32 23.55
C HIS A 138 0.10 -5.23 23.35
N GLY A 139 -1.08 -4.67 23.07
CA GLY A 139 -2.28 -5.45 22.74
C GLY A 139 -2.30 -6.00 21.30
N ILE A 140 -1.35 -5.61 20.46
CA ILE A 140 -1.20 -6.16 19.10
C ILE A 140 -0.08 -7.20 19.12
N ASN A 141 -0.34 -8.33 18.45
CA ASN A 141 0.66 -9.37 18.20
C ASN A 141 1.99 -8.76 17.70
N ARG A 142 3.12 -9.25 18.23
CA ARG A 142 4.44 -8.71 17.93
C ARG A 142 4.78 -8.81 16.45
N GLU A 143 4.46 -9.93 15.82
CA GLU A 143 4.70 -10.17 14.40
C GLU A 143 3.87 -9.21 13.54
N THR A 144 2.59 -8.97 13.88
CA THR A 144 1.76 -7.94 13.22
C THR A 144 2.37 -6.54 13.34
N ARG A 145 2.85 -6.15 14.52
CA ARG A 145 3.52 -4.84 14.70
C ARG A 145 4.76 -4.73 13.82
N GLN A 146 5.53 -5.81 13.71
CA GLN A 146 6.71 -5.84 12.85
C GLN A 146 6.36 -5.84 11.37
N THR A 147 5.22 -6.41 10.95
CA THR A 147 4.74 -6.29 9.56
C THR A 147 4.61 -4.83 9.15
N PHE A 148 3.97 -3.98 9.98
CA PHE A 148 3.87 -2.55 9.70
C PHE A 148 5.25 -1.89 9.57
N LEU A 149 6.16 -2.13 10.52
CA LEU A 149 7.51 -1.54 10.47
C LEU A 149 8.30 -2.00 9.24
N ASN A 150 8.22 -3.27 8.87
CA ASN A 150 8.93 -3.85 7.74
C ASN A 150 8.43 -3.31 6.40
N VAL A 151 7.11 -3.13 6.27
CA VAL A 151 6.53 -2.48 5.08
C VAL A 151 7.05 -1.04 4.98
N VAL A 152 6.94 -0.24 6.04
CA VAL A 152 7.41 1.16 6.01
C VAL A 152 8.92 1.25 5.71
N LYS A 153 9.74 0.39 6.31
CA LYS A 153 11.19 0.33 6.01
C LYS A 153 11.48 0.00 4.54
N SER A 154 10.67 -0.84 3.92
CA SER A 154 10.81 -1.18 2.49
C SER A 154 10.53 0.05 1.61
N PHE A 155 9.48 0.81 1.90
CA PHE A 155 9.20 2.08 1.22
C PHE A 155 10.30 3.10 1.46
N TYR A 156 10.77 3.23 2.71
CA TYR A 156 11.85 4.15 3.07
C TYR A 156 13.13 3.82 2.30
N TYR A 157 13.50 2.55 2.24
CA TYR A 157 14.64 2.08 1.46
C TYR A 157 14.50 2.42 -0.02
N SER A 158 13.34 2.14 -0.62
CA SER A 158 13.08 2.42 -2.03
C SER A 158 13.09 3.92 -2.37
N ALA A 159 12.72 4.80 -1.43
CA ALA A 159 12.69 6.24 -1.65
C ALA A 159 14.07 6.91 -1.50
N HIS A 160 15.03 6.27 -0.82
CA HIS A 160 16.35 6.84 -0.54
C HIS A 160 17.48 6.15 -1.31
N CYS A 161 17.27 4.95 -1.85
CA CYS A 161 18.27 4.25 -2.64
C CYS A 161 18.06 4.49 -4.13
N SER A 162 19.13 4.81 -4.85
CA SER A 162 19.09 4.88 -6.31
C SER A 162 18.84 3.49 -6.90
N PRO A 163 18.29 3.39 -8.14
CA PRO A 163 18.11 2.11 -8.82
C PRO A 163 19.39 1.26 -8.87
N GLU A 164 20.54 1.88 -9.12
CA GLU A 164 21.84 1.20 -9.16
C GLU A 164 22.24 0.63 -7.77
N THR A 165 21.91 1.36 -6.71
CA THR A 165 22.14 0.90 -5.33
C THR A 165 21.25 -0.30 -5.01
N VAL A 166 19.98 -0.25 -5.42
CA VAL A 166 19.02 -1.34 -5.26
C VAL A 166 19.49 -2.59 -6.00
N ASP A 167 19.89 -2.47 -7.27
CA ASP A 167 20.37 -3.60 -8.07
C ASP A 167 21.63 -4.24 -7.47
N SER A 168 22.58 -3.41 -7.00
CA SER A 168 23.78 -3.87 -6.30
C SER A 168 23.44 -4.62 -5.02
N HIS A 169 22.51 -4.10 -4.22
CA HIS A 169 22.05 -4.77 -2.99
C HIS A 169 21.31 -6.08 -3.29
N ILE A 170 20.44 -6.13 -4.30
CA ILE A 170 19.78 -7.36 -4.74
C ILE A 170 20.83 -8.40 -5.14
N ALA A 171 21.82 -8.00 -5.94
CA ALA A 171 22.88 -8.90 -6.39
C ALA A 171 23.63 -9.52 -5.22
N LYS A 172 23.98 -8.68 -4.23
CA LYS A 172 24.72 -9.11 -3.04
C LYS A 172 23.89 -9.97 -2.08
N VAL A 173 22.62 -9.66 -1.89
CA VAL A 173 21.78 -10.36 -0.89
C VAL A 173 21.20 -11.66 -1.43
N ILE A 174 20.85 -11.72 -2.72
CA ILE A 174 20.14 -12.86 -3.31
C ILE A 174 21.08 -13.84 -4.01
N PHE A 175 22.16 -13.35 -4.63
CA PHE A 175 22.99 -14.19 -5.53
C PHE A 175 24.42 -14.41 -5.05
N GLN A 176 24.89 -13.72 -4.00
CA GLN A 176 26.23 -13.92 -3.46
C GLN A 176 26.19 -14.70 -2.16
N ASP A 177 26.99 -15.76 -2.07
CA ASP A 177 27.15 -16.54 -0.85
C ASP A 177 27.87 -15.74 0.24
N VAL A 178 27.47 -15.96 1.49
CA VAL A 178 28.21 -15.47 2.66
C VAL A 178 29.34 -16.47 2.93
N ILE A 179 30.58 -16.01 2.71
CA ILE A 179 31.81 -16.78 2.99
C ILE A 179 32.09 -16.80 4.48
#